data_AF-A0AAU8ESK9-F1
#
_entry.id   AF-A0AAU8ESK9-F1
#
_cell.length_a   1.000
_cell.length_b   1.000
_cell.length_c   1.000
_cell.angle_alpha   90.00
_cell.angle_beta   90.00
_cell.angle_gamma   90.00
#
_symmetry.space_group_name_H-M   'P 1'
#
loop_
_entity.id
_entity.type
_entity.pdbx_description
1 polymer ?
#
loop_
_entity_poly.entity_id
_entity_poly.type
_entity_poly.pdbx_seq_one_letter_code
_entity_poly.pdbx_strand_id
1 'polypeptide(L)'
;MAERKAVTKQLARSYRAGDRIRKGRILDDVVELTGWHRDHARAVLRHALDPSKPRRVRPGRAPVYGADLQPALVFCWAVLRAPAGKLLAAVMPELVPMLREEKALDITDAQAELLRRMSAATVDRRLAGERAKLLPRGRSHTKPGSLLKSQKNWSRVRELVGYLRYDTAAELELLNHIWELDRIFTNYLLPQQKLVSKTRHGARVTKIHDAPATPHGARPQMLILTGRRQPA
;
A
#
# COMPACT_ATOMS: atom_id res chain seq x y z
N MET A 1 10.73 35.32 3.47
CA MET A 1 10.95 34.90 2.04
C MET A 1 10.25 35.82 1.04
N ALA A 2 9.02 36.28 1.29
CA ALA A 2 8.29 37.18 0.38
C ALA A 2 8.90 38.58 0.31
N GLU A 3 9.30 39.16 1.45
CA GLU A 3 9.90 40.50 1.55
C GLU A 3 11.20 40.64 0.73
N ARG A 4 12.12 39.68 0.87
CA ARG A 4 13.37 39.65 0.09
C ARG A 4 13.08 39.66 -1.42
N LYS A 5 12.10 38.89 -1.90
CA LYS A 5 11.70 38.88 -3.31
C LYS A 5 11.08 40.21 -3.77
N ALA A 6 10.31 40.87 -2.93
CA ALA A 6 9.70 42.16 -3.24
C ALA A 6 10.77 43.25 -3.42
N VAL A 7 11.71 43.33 -2.48
CA VAL A 7 12.86 44.26 -2.53
C VAL A 7 13.70 44.01 -3.79
N THR A 8 14.04 42.75 -4.09
CA THR A 8 14.83 42.47 -5.30
C THR A 8 14.06 42.79 -6.59
N LYS A 9 12.75 42.58 -6.65
CA LYS A 9 11.93 42.91 -7.82
C LYS A 9 11.83 44.42 -8.07
N GLN A 10 11.74 45.21 -6.99
CA GLN A 10 11.75 46.67 -7.07
C GLN A 10 13.10 47.20 -7.56
N LEU A 11 14.20 46.70 -6.98
CA LEU A 11 15.55 47.13 -7.34
C LEU A 11 16.01 46.61 -8.72
N ALA A 12 15.45 45.50 -9.21
CA ALA A 12 15.83 44.91 -10.49
C ALA A 12 15.61 45.83 -11.70
N ARG A 13 14.58 46.69 -11.69
CA ARG A 13 14.34 47.67 -12.77
C ARG A 13 15.47 48.71 -12.82
N SER A 14 15.79 49.29 -11.66
CA SER A 14 16.88 50.25 -11.51
C SER A 14 18.25 49.62 -11.78
N TYR A 15 18.43 48.36 -11.39
CA TYR A 15 19.65 47.60 -11.68
C TYR A 15 19.83 47.37 -13.18
N ARG A 16 18.75 47.06 -13.93
CA ARG A 16 18.83 46.83 -15.37
C ARG A 16 19.15 48.11 -16.15
N ALA A 17 18.55 49.24 -15.76
CA ALA A 17 18.73 50.54 -16.40
C ALA A 17 19.99 51.30 -15.95
N GLY A 18 20.62 50.91 -14.84
CA GLY A 18 21.77 51.61 -14.27
C GLY A 18 23.08 51.43 -15.03
N ASP A 19 23.97 52.41 -14.88
CA ASP A 19 25.38 52.33 -15.28
C ASP A 19 26.19 51.42 -14.33
N ARG A 20 27.50 51.28 -14.59
CA ARG A 20 28.38 50.40 -13.80
C ARG A 20 28.42 50.78 -12.31
N ILE A 21 28.42 52.08 -12.01
CA ILE A 21 28.53 52.61 -10.64
C ILE A 21 27.22 52.35 -9.89
N ARG A 22 26.08 52.67 -10.50
CA ARG A 22 24.75 52.45 -9.92
C ARG A 22 24.43 50.96 -9.73
N LYS A 23 24.84 50.11 -10.67
CA LYS A 23 24.76 48.64 -10.52
C LYS A 23 25.60 48.13 -9.35
N GLY A 24 26.78 48.73 -9.12
CA GLY A 24 27.63 48.42 -7.97
C GLY A 24 26.93 48.70 -6.65
N ARG A 25 26.43 49.94 -6.48
CA ARG A 25 25.71 50.36 -5.26
C ARG A 25 24.48 49.50 -4.98
N ILE A 26 23.61 49.29 -5.98
CA ILE A 26 22.43 48.44 -5.82
C ILE A 26 22.81 47.00 -5.41
N LEU A 27 23.94 46.50 -5.91
CA LEU A 27 24.42 45.17 -5.56
C LEU A 27 24.96 45.12 -4.13
N ASP A 28 25.67 46.16 -3.68
CA ASP A 28 26.16 46.30 -2.30
C ASP A 28 24.97 46.36 -1.32
N ASP A 29 23.97 47.22 -1.59
CA ASP A 29 22.76 47.37 -0.78
C ASP A 29 22.00 46.04 -0.65
N VAL A 30 21.87 45.29 -1.76
CA VAL A 30 21.19 43.99 -1.75
C VAL A 30 21.97 42.95 -0.96
N VAL A 31 23.30 42.95 -1.06
CA VAL A 31 24.16 42.04 -0.28
C VAL A 31 24.02 42.34 1.21
N GLU A 32 24.07 43.61 1.59
CA GLU A 32 23.91 44.06 2.98
C GLU A 32 22.53 43.69 3.55
N LEU A 33 21.45 43.97 2.81
CA LEU A 33 20.08 43.70 3.25
C LEU A 33 19.71 42.21 3.31
N THR A 34 20.29 41.38 2.43
CA THR A 34 19.88 39.97 2.30
C THR A 34 20.86 38.97 2.90
N GLY A 35 22.11 39.38 3.13
CA GLY A 35 23.23 38.51 3.47
C GLY A 35 23.63 37.55 2.33
N TRP A 36 23.21 37.82 1.08
CA TRP A 36 23.56 36.96 -0.05
C TRP A 36 25.00 37.19 -0.53
N HIS A 37 25.63 36.12 -1.02
CA HIS A 37 26.86 36.26 -1.79
C HIS A 37 26.63 37.15 -3.02
N ARG A 38 27.62 37.97 -3.37
CA ARG A 38 27.54 38.96 -4.45
C ARG A 38 27.09 38.36 -5.79
N ASP A 39 27.57 37.16 -6.12
CA ASP A 39 27.16 36.46 -7.35
C ASP A 39 25.72 35.98 -7.31
N HIS A 40 25.24 35.52 -6.15
CA HIS A 40 23.84 35.16 -5.98
C HIS A 40 22.94 36.39 -6.08
N ALA A 41 23.26 37.48 -5.40
CA ALA A 41 22.53 38.75 -5.48
C ALA A 41 22.46 39.27 -6.93
N ARG A 42 23.58 39.22 -7.66
CA ARG A 42 23.67 39.57 -9.08
C ARG A 42 22.78 38.67 -9.95
N ALA A 43 22.81 37.36 -9.72
CA ALA A 43 21.98 36.41 -10.47
C ALA A 43 20.48 36.64 -10.21
N VAL A 44 20.08 36.86 -8.96
CA VAL A 44 18.68 37.15 -8.60
C VAL A 44 18.23 38.47 -9.23
N LEU A 45 19.01 39.55 -9.14
CA LEU A 45 18.66 40.85 -9.75
C LEU A 45 18.49 40.77 -11.27
N ARG A 46 19.32 39.97 -11.97
CA ARG A 46 19.22 39.76 -13.42
C ARG A 46 17.91 39.06 -13.82
N HIS A 47 17.46 38.10 -13.01
CA HIS A 47 16.32 37.24 -13.33
C HIS A 47 15.04 37.59 -12.56
N ALA A 48 15.05 38.61 -11.69
CA ALA A 48 13.91 38.97 -10.84
C ALA A 48 12.68 39.48 -11.62
N LEU A 49 12.87 39.93 -12.86
CA LEU A 49 11.79 40.38 -13.75
C LEU A 49 11.35 39.30 -14.75
N ASP A 50 12.07 38.18 -14.82
CA ASP A 50 11.73 37.08 -15.72
C ASP A 50 10.50 36.32 -15.16
N PRO A 51 9.63 35.77 -16.03
CA PRO A 51 8.55 34.90 -15.58
C PRO A 51 9.10 33.67 -14.87
N SER A 52 8.37 33.18 -13.85
CA SER A 52 8.79 32.01 -13.09
C SER A 52 8.88 30.78 -14.00
N LYS A 53 10.09 30.26 -14.18
CA LYS A 53 10.30 29.02 -14.94
C LYS A 53 9.77 27.85 -14.12
N PRO A 54 9.01 26.91 -14.73
CA PRO A 54 8.59 25.70 -14.02
C PRO A 54 9.82 24.97 -13.51
N ARG A 55 9.79 24.56 -12.24
CA ARG A 55 10.89 23.83 -11.63
C ARG A 55 11.07 22.53 -12.39
N ARG A 56 12.22 22.34 -13.04
CA ARG A 56 12.58 21.06 -13.66
C ARG A 56 12.64 20.00 -12.56
N VAL A 57 11.66 19.11 -12.54
CA VAL A 57 11.71 17.91 -11.70
C VAL A 57 12.72 16.99 -12.38
N ARG A 58 13.86 16.76 -11.73
CA ARG A 58 14.82 15.77 -12.22
C ARG A 58 14.14 14.40 -12.16
N PRO A 59 14.21 13.58 -13.22
CA PRO A 59 13.69 12.23 -13.15
C PRO A 59 14.36 11.52 -11.97
N GLY A 60 13.53 10.95 -11.10
CA GLY A 60 14.02 10.17 -9.96
C GLY A 60 14.72 8.90 -10.43
N ARG A 61 15.23 8.13 -9.47
CA ARG A 61 15.78 6.80 -9.76
C ARG A 61 14.72 5.93 -10.46
N ALA A 62 15.16 5.14 -11.44
CA ALA A 62 14.30 4.15 -12.08
C ALA A 62 13.66 3.22 -11.02
N PRO A 63 12.36 2.95 -11.10
CA PRO A 63 11.68 2.10 -10.13
C PRO A 63 12.18 0.66 -10.25
N VAL A 64 12.51 0.05 -9.11
CA VAL A 64 12.96 -1.36 -9.02
C VAL A 64 11.89 -2.34 -9.49
N TYR A 65 10.63 -1.99 -9.30
CA TYR A 65 9.47 -2.78 -9.70
C TYR A 65 8.77 -2.03 -10.82
N GLY A 66 8.93 -2.47 -12.06
CA GLY A 66 8.30 -1.87 -13.24
C GLY A 66 6.77 -1.94 -13.21
N ALA A 67 6.12 -1.24 -14.14
CA ALA A 67 4.66 -1.24 -14.26
C ALA A 67 4.12 -2.59 -14.77
N ASP A 68 4.94 -3.29 -15.57
CA ASP A 68 4.74 -4.63 -16.11
C ASP A 68 4.55 -5.71 -15.03
N LEU A 69 5.08 -5.52 -13.81
CA LEU A 69 4.82 -6.44 -12.69
C LEU A 69 3.44 -6.29 -12.05
N GLN A 70 2.75 -5.18 -12.31
CA GLN A 70 1.49 -4.88 -11.61
C GLN A 70 0.40 -5.94 -11.87
N PRO A 71 0.14 -6.39 -13.11
CA PRO A 71 -0.88 -7.41 -13.37
C PRO A 71 -0.59 -8.73 -12.64
N ALA A 72 0.68 -9.18 -12.66
CA ALA A 72 1.12 -10.38 -11.97
C ALA A 72 0.93 -10.27 -10.44
N LEU A 73 1.29 -9.12 -9.84
CA LEU A 73 1.07 -8.87 -8.42
C LEU A 73 -0.43 -8.88 -8.05
N VAL A 74 -1.27 -8.26 -8.88
CA VAL A 74 -2.72 -8.24 -8.69
C VAL A 74 -3.30 -9.63 -8.81
N PHE A 75 -2.81 -10.45 -9.74
CA PHE A 75 -3.22 -11.84 -9.89
C PHE A 75 -2.87 -12.67 -8.64
N CYS A 76 -1.62 -12.66 -8.18
CA CYS A 76 -1.21 -13.34 -6.96
C CYS A 76 -2.05 -12.91 -5.74
N TRP A 77 -2.35 -11.61 -5.64
CA TRP A 77 -3.19 -11.07 -4.58
C TRP A 77 -4.65 -11.54 -4.68
N ALA A 78 -5.22 -11.56 -5.88
CA ALA A 78 -6.60 -11.95 -6.14
C ALA A 78 -6.82 -13.44 -5.91
N VAL A 79 -5.90 -14.30 -6.35
CA VAL A 79 -5.96 -15.76 -6.16
C VAL A 79 -6.10 -16.10 -4.68
N LEU A 80 -5.37 -15.39 -3.81
CA LEU A 80 -5.45 -15.59 -2.35
C LEU A 80 -6.57 -14.82 -1.66
N ARG A 81 -7.57 -14.33 -2.40
CA ARG A 81 -8.71 -13.56 -1.88
C ARG A 81 -8.28 -12.28 -1.17
N ALA A 82 -7.39 -11.54 -1.81
CA ALA A 82 -7.03 -10.18 -1.45
C ALA A 82 -6.45 -9.99 -0.02
N PRO A 83 -5.51 -10.83 0.46
CA PRO A 83 -4.98 -10.76 1.83
C PRO A 83 -4.18 -9.46 2.05
N ALA A 84 -3.86 -9.13 3.30
CA ALA A 84 -2.99 -8.00 3.63
C ALA A 84 -1.57 -8.19 3.07
N GLY A 85 -0.84 -7.12 2.78
CA GLY A 85 0.49 -7.21 2.14
C GLY A 85 1.51 -8.00 2.98
N LYS A 86 1.38 -7.97 4.31
CA LYS A 86 2.18 -8.80 5.22
C LYS A 86 1.99 -10.31 5.00
N LEU A 87 0.75 -10.75 4.75
CA LEU A 87 0.42 -12.15 4.47
C LEU A 87 0.85 -12.52 3.05
N LEU A 88 0.54 -11.66 2.07
CA LEU A 88 0.89 -11.92 0.67
C LEU A 88 2.41 -12.06 0.51
N ALA A 89 3.19 -11.08 1.00
CA ALA A 89 4.64 -11.09 0.87
C ALA A 89 5.30 -12.36 1.44
N ALA A 90 4.70 -12.95 2.48
CA ALA A 90 5.20 -14.16 3.11
C ALA A 90 5.07 -15.41 2.24
N VAL A 91 3.99 -15.49 1.46
CA VAL A 91 3.70 -16.64 0.60
C VAL A 91 4.20 -16.44 -0.82
N MET A 92 4.55 -15.21 -1.24
CA MET A 92 5.12 -14.95 -2.57
C MET A 92 6.27 -15.89 -2.97
N PRO A 93 7.22 -16.26 -2.09
CA PRO A 93 8.32 -17.18 -2.44
C PRO A 93 7.86 -18.57 -2.88
N GLU A 94 6.73 -19.06 -2.37
CA GLU A 94 6.13 -20.37 -2.68
C GLU A 94 5.07 -20.26 -3.79
N LEU A 95 4.24 -19.21 -3.74
CA LEU A 95 3.13 -18.99 -4.66
C LEU A 95 3.61 -18.71 -6.08
N VAL A 96 4.63 -17.87 -6.26
CA VAL A 96 5.07 -17.46 -7.59
C VAL A 96 5.61 -18.64 -8.41
N PRO A 97 6.50 -19.51 -7.89
CA PRO A 97 6.91 -20.71 -8.60
C PRO A 97 5.73 -21.63 -8.95
N MET A 98 4.85 -21.89 -7.98
CA MET A 98 3.67 -22.76 -8.16
C MET A 98 2.77 -22.26 -9.30
N LEU A 99 2.45 -20.95 -9.33
CA LEU A 99 1.59 -20.39 -10.39
C LEU A 99 2.27 -20.38 -11.77
N ARG A 100 3.61 -20.33 -11.82
CA ARG A 100 4.35 -20.44 -13.09
C ARG A 100 4.38 -21.88 -13.59
N GLU A 101 4.56 -22.85 -12.69
CA GLU A 101 4.54 -24.29 -13.01
C GLU A 101 3.18 -24.72 -13.60
N GLU A 102 2.09 -24.25 -12.98
CA GLU A 102 0.72 -24.46 -13.46
C GLU A 102 0.36 -23.61 -14.70
N LYS A 103 1.32 -22.85 -15.25
CA LYS A 103 1.14 -21.93 -16.39
C LYS A 103 0.04 -20.88 -16.18
N ALA A 104 -0.35 -20.64 -14.93
CA ALA A 104 -1.32 -19.62 -14.55
C ALA A 104 -0.69 -18.21 -14.52
N LEU A 105 0.64 -18.13 -14.45
CA LEU A 105 1.39 -16.88 -14.41
C LEU A 105 2.50 -16.87 -15.47
N ASP A 106 2.29 -16.11 -16.54
CA ASP A 106 3.29 -15.90 -17.60
C ASP A 106 4.16 -14.68 -17.30
N ILE A 107 5.32 -14.93 -16.70
CA ILE A 107 6.32 -13.91 -16.36
C ILE A 107 7.74 -14.45 -16.55
N THR A 108 8.67 -13.52 -16.80
CA THR A 108 10.11 -13.81 -16.87
C THR A 108 10.69 -14.17 -15.50
N ASP A 109 11.84 -14.85 -15.48
CA ASP A 109 12.54 -15.20 -14.23
C ASP A 109 12.92 -13.96 -13.41
N ALA A 110 13.30 -12.87 -14.09
CA ALA A 110 13.62 -11.61 -13.43
C ALA A 110 12.39 -11.01 -12.72
N GLN A 111 11.22 -11.03 -13.37
CA GLN A 111 9.96 -10.57 -12.76
C GLN A 111 9.53 -11.48 -11.60
N ALA A 112 9.71 -12.80 -11.75
CA ALA A 112 9.41 -13.76 -10.69
C ALA A 112 10.27 -13.48 -9.44
N GLU A 113 11.57 -13.25 -9.61
CA GLU A 113 12.46 -12.93 -8.50
C GLU A 113 12.10 -11.61 -7.81
N LEU A 114 11.75 -10.58 -8.59
CA LEU A 114 11.25 -9.32 -8.06
C LEU A 114 9.97 -9.51 -7.22
N LEU A 115 9.03 -10.32 -7.68
CA LEU A 115 7.80 -10.61 -6.94
C LEU A 115 8.07 -11.38 -5.64
N ARG A 116 8.96 -12.37 -5.66
CA ARG A 116 9.33 -13.20 -4.49
C ARG A 116 9.97 -12.40 -3.38
N ARG A 117 10.82 -11.42 -3.71
CA ARG A 117 11.51 -10.56 -2.73
C ARG A 117 10.76 -9.28 -2.37
N MET A 118 9.56 -9.06 -2.90
CA MET A 118 8.81 -7.82 -2.68
C MET A 118 8.39 -7.70 -1.21
N SER A 119 8.75 -6.59 -0.57
CA SER A 119 8.39 -6.36 0.84
C SER A 119 6.90 -6.08 1.03
N ALA A 120 6.36 -6.45 2.19
CA ALA A 120 4.96 -6.21 2.57
C ALA A 120 4.51 -4.75 2.36
N ALA A 121 5.34 -3.78 2.75
CA ALA A 121 5.05 -2.35 2.58
C ALA A 121 5.01 -1.94 1.09
N THR A 122 5.79 -2.58 0.23
CA THR A 122 5.76 -2.32 -1.21
C THR A 122 4.52 -2.94 -1.82
N VAL A 123 4.18 -4.18 -1.45
CA VAL A 123 2.93 -4.84 -1.84
C VAL A 123 1.72 -3.97 -1.51
N ASP A 124 1.61 -3.49 -0.26
CA ASP A 124 0.47 -2.67 0.15
C ASP A 124 0.38 -1.34 -0.61
N ARG A 125 1.51 -0.67 -0.85
CA ARG A 125 1.52 0.57 -1.67
C ARG A 125 1.06 0.31 -3.11
N ARG A 126 1.52 -0.77 -3.72
CA ARG A 126 1.19 -1.10 -5.11
C ARG A 126 -0.25 -1.59 -5.28
N LEU A 127 -0.81 -2.24 -4.26
CA LEU A 127 -2.19 -2.73 -4.26
C LEU A 127 -3.19 -1.73 -3.68
N ALA A 128 -2.76 -0.58 -3.18
CA ALA A 128 -3.65 0.41 -2.57
C ALA A 128 -4.80 0.82 -3.49
N GLY A 129 -4.51 1.04 -4.78
CA GLY A 129 -5.52 1.35 -5.79
C GLY A 129 -6.53 0.23 -6.00
N GLU A 130 -6.07 -1.02 -6.08
CA GLU A 130 -6.95 -2.19 -6.25
C GLU A 130 -7.79 -2.45 -5.01
N ARG A 131 -7.21 -2.33 -3.81
CA ARG A 131 -7.94 -2.42 -2.53
C ARG A 131 -9.06 -1.38 -2.44
N ALA A 132 -8.80 -0.16 -2.92
CA ALA A 132 -9.79 0.91 -2.91
C ALA A 132 -11.00 0.60 -3.81
N LYS A 133 -10.85 -0.25 -4.84
CA LYS A 133 -11.96 -0.72 -5.68
C LYS A 133 -12.85 -1.74 -4.98
N LEU A 134 -12.30 -2.52 -4.04
CA LEU A 134 -13.05 -3.52 -3.27
C LEU A 134 -13.88 -2.91 -2.12
N LEU A 135 -13.57 -1.67 -1.71
CA LEU A 135 -14.31 -1.01 -0.64
C LEU A 135 -15.67 -0.53 -1.16
N PRO A 136 -16.79 -0.97 -0.56
CA PRO A 136 -18.11 -0.47 -0.94
C PRO A 136 -18.18 1.04 -0.70
N ARG A 137 -18.56 1.78 -1.74
CA ARG A 137 -18.77 3.24 -1.64
C ARG A 137 -20.17 3.49 -1.11
N GLY A 138 -20.28 3.93 0.15
CA GLY A 138 -21.56 4.30 0.76
C GLY A 138 -21.40 4.81 2.21
N ARG A 139 -22.31 5.67 2.66
CA ARG A 139 -22.39 6.06 4.08
C ARG A 139 -23.09 4.94 4.84
N SER A 140 -22.33 4.11 5.57
CA SER A 140 -22.94 3.21 6.55
C SER A 140 -23.43 4.03 7.74
N HIS A 141 -24.74 4.06 7.98
CA HIS A 141 -25.33 4.72 9.15
C HIS A 141 -24.98 4.02 10.47
N THR A 142 -24.57 2.75 10.41
CA THR A 142 -24.25 1.94 11.59
C THR A 142 -22.77 1.55 11.60
N LYS A 143 -22.14 1.67 12.78
CA LYS A 143 -20.84 1.06 13.06
C LYS A 143 -21.07 -0.42 13.41
N PRO A 144 -20.38 -1.37 12.76
CA PRO A 144 -20.51 -2.78 13.12
C PRO A 144 -20.06 -2.99 14.58
N GLY A 145 -20.93 -3.56 15.41
CA GLY A 145 -20.63 -3.88 16.81
C GLY A 145 -19.49 -4.89 16.94
N SER A 146 -18.75 -4.82 18.05
CA SER A 146 -17.59 -5.70 18.34
C SER A 146 -17.95 -7.16 18.59
N LEU A 147 -19.24 -7.49 18.77
CA LEU A 147 -19.75 -8.79 19.18
C LEU A 147 -19.65 -9.90 18.13
N LEU A 148 -19.46 -9.58 16.85
CA LEU A 148 -19.42 -10.58 15.77
C LEU A 148 -18.00 -11.13 15.47
N LYS A 149 -17.01 -10.91 16.35
CA LYS A 149 -15.58 -11.11 16.02
C LYS A 149 -14.98 -12.48 16.38
N SER A 150 -15.67 -13.34 17.12
CA SER A 150 -15.16 -14.66 17.50
C SER A 150 -15.46 -15.68 16.40
N GLN A 151 -14.45 -15.96 15.57
CA GLN A 151 -14.40 -16.97 14.50
C GLN A 151 -15.62 -17.04 13.56
N LYS A 152 -15.48 -16.41 12.39
CA LYS A 152 -16.51 -16.33 11.37
C LYS A 152 -16.29 -17.33 10.22
N ASN A 153 -16.19 -18.63 10.49
CA ASN A 153 -16.18 -19.60 9.39
C ASN A 153 -17.50 -19.52 8.59
N TRP A 154 -18.61 -19.23 9.25
CA TRP A 154 -19.90 -18.98 8.58
C TRP A 154 -19.88 -17.75 7.67
N SER A 155 -19.11 -16.69 8.00
CA SER A 155 -19.08 -15.51 7.13
C SER A 155 -18.39 -15.78 5.81
N ARG A 156 -17.51 -16.79 5.76
CA ARG A 156 -16.85 -17.20 4.53
C ARG A 156 -17.82 -17.88 3.57
N VAL A 157 -18.62 -18.82 4.07
CA VAL A 157 -19.69 -19.42 3.26
C VAL A 157 -20.63 -18.33 2.75
N ARG A 158 -21.03 -17.38 3.62
CA ARG A 158 -21.85 -16.22 3.20
C ARG A 158 -21.20 -15.28 2.21
N GLU A 159 -19.87 -15.16 2.20
CA GLU A 159 -19.17 -14.39 1.17
C GLU A 159 -19.30 -15.05 -0.21
N LEU A 160 -19.36 -16.39 -0.26
CA LEU A 160 -19.50 -17.16 -1.50
C LEU A 160 -20.94 -17.21 -2.00
N VAL A 161 -21.91 -17.46 -1.10
CA VAL A 161 -23.32 -17.68 -1.49
C VAL A 161 -24.19 -16.43 -1.38
N GLY A 162 -23.70 -15.39 -0.71
CA GLY A 162 -24.45 -14.18 -0.40
C GLY A 162 -25.17 -14.21 0.95
N TYR A 163 -26.06 -13.23 1.12
CA TYR A 163 -26.77 -12.96 2.38
C TYR A 163 -28.27 -13.27 2.30
N LEU A 164 -28.68 -14.13 1.36
CA LEU A 164 -30.06 -14.59 1.27
C LEU A 164 -30.42 -15.45 2.50
N ARG A 165 -31.71 -15.61 2.71
CA ARG A 165 -32.24 -16.47 3.77
C ARG A 165 -32.30 -17.91 3.26
N TYR A 166 -31.70 -18.82 4.01
CA TYR A 166 -31.66 -20.26 3.72
C TYR A 166 -32.36 -20.96 4.88
N ASP A 167 -33.58 -21.43 4.66
CA ASP A 167 -34.47 -21.94 5.72
C ASP A 167 -34.81 -23.43 5.53
N THR A 168 -34.36 -24.08 4.45
CA THR A 168 -34.68 -25.48 4.16
C THR A 168 -33.51 -26.41 4.48
N ALA A 169 -33.81 -27.68 4.78
CA ALA A 169 -32.79 -28.71 5.00
C ALA A 169 -31.91 -28.94 3.75
N ALA A 170 -32.51 -28.88 2.55
CA ALA A 170 -31.77 -29.02 1.31
C ALA A 170 -30.76 -27.87 1.09
N GLU A 171 -31.13 -26.63 1.43
CA GLU A 171 -30.19 -25.50 1.38
C GLU A 171 -29.05 -25.66 2.39
N LEU A 172 -29.33 -26.18 3.60
CA LEU A 172 -28.30 -26.46 4.60
C LEU A 172 -27.28 -27.48 4.10
N GLU A 173 -27.73 -28.56 3.46
CA GLU A 173 -26.85 -29.58 2.85
C GLU A 173 -25.92 -28.95 1.80
N LEU A 174 -26.45 -28.09 0.93
CA LEU A 174 -25.64 -27.37 -0.06
C LEU A 174 -24.61 -26.44 0.60
N LEU A 175 -25.01 -25.71 1.64
CA LEU A 175 -24.08 -24.84 2.39
C LEU A 175 -22.94 -25.63 3.04
N ASN A 176 -23.24 -26.82 3.58
CA ASN A 176 -22.23 -27.70 4.16
C ASN A 176 -21.26 -28.22 3.10
N HIS A 177 -21.76 -28.59 1.91
CA HIS A 177 -20.90 -29.00 0.80
C HIS A 177 -19.96 -27.87 0.36
N ILE A 178 -20.48 -26.65 0.24
CA ILE A 178 -19.67 -25.47 -0.10
C ILE A 178 -18.60 -25.23 0.97
N TRP A 179 -18.95 -25.37 2.25
CA TRP A 179 -17.99 -25.25 3.34
C TRP A 179 -16.88 -26.31 3.28
N GLU A 180 -17.22 -27.56 2.97
CA GLU A 180 -16.25 -28.66 2.83
C GLU A 180 -15.21 -28.38 1.73
N LEU A 181 -15.64 -27.79 0.61
CA LEU A 181 -14.73 -27.38 -0.46
C LEU A 181 -13.90 -26.16 -0.06
N ASP A 182 -14.54 -25.15 0.53
CA ASP A 182 -13.88 -23.89 0.87
C ASP A 182 -12.86 -24.03 2.02
N ARG A 183 -13.14 -24.87 3.01
CA ARG A 183 -12.30 -24.98 4.22
C ARG A 183 -10.88 -25.42 3.86
N ILE A 184 -10.71 -26.22 2.82
CA ILE A 184 -9.38 -26.65 2.36
C ILE A 184 -8.61 -25.40 1.91
N PHE A 185 -9.21 -24.61 1.02
CA PHE A 185 -8.57 -23.38 0.56
C PHE A 185 -8.33 -22.37 1.70
N THR A 186 -9.36 -22.08 2.50
CA THR A 186 -9.29 -21.06 3.55
C THR A 186 -8.36 -21.44 4.71
N ASN A 187 -8.33 -22.70 5.12
CA ASN A 187 -7.59 -23.13 6.31
C ASN A 187 -6.24 -23.74 5.99
N TYR A 188 -6.04 -24.30 4.80
CA TYR A 188 -4.81 -24.97 4.43
C TYR A 188 -3.92 -24.13 3.53
N LEU A 189 -4.51 -23.45 2.54
CA LEU A 189 -3.77 -22.70 1.51
C LEU A 189 -3.62 -21.22 1.83
N LEU A 190 -4.60 -20.58 2.47
CA LEU A 190 -4.47 -19.17 2.79
C LEU A 190 -3.46 -18.93 3.93
N PRO A 191 -2.57 -17.93 3.80
CA PRO A 191 -1.64 -17.56 4.86
C PRO A 191 -2.39 -17.01 6.07
N GLN A 192 -2.05 -17.52 7.26
CA GLN A 192 -2.66 -17.12 8.53
C GLN A 192 -1.63 -16.49 9.48
N GLN A 193 -2.12 -15.72 10.45
CA GLN A 193 -1.32 -15.19 11.56
C GLN A 193 -2.10 -15.31 12.87
N LYS A 194 -1.47 -15.90 13.87
CA LYS A 194 -2.00 -15.97 15.22
C LYS A 194 -1.59 -14.72 16.00
N LEU A 195 -2.53 -14.20 16.79
CA LEU A 195 -2.24 -13.18 17.79
C LEU A 195 -1.49 -13.87 18.95
N VAL A 196 -0.21 -13.52 19.13
CA VAL A 196 0.66 -14.06 20.19
C VAL A 196 0.41 -13.33 21.50
N SER A 197 0.35 -12.00 21.47
CA SER A 197 0.07 -11.20 22.67
C SER A 197 -0.70 -9.94 22.35
N LYS A 198 -1.40 -9.43 23.36
CA LYS A 198 -2.16 -8.19 23.30
C LYS A 198 -2.02 -7.46 24.62
N THR A 199 -1.31 -6.34 24.61
CA THR A 199 -1.08 -5.51 25.79
C THR A 199 -1.76 -4.17 25.60
N ARG A 200 -2.40 -3.67 26.67
CA ARG A 200 -3.08 -2.37 26.68
C ARG A 200 -2.35 -1.42 27.61
N HIS A 201 -2.03 -0.23 27.11
CA HIS A 201 -1.50 0.88 27.91
C HIS A 201 -2.43 2.08 27.70
N GLY A 202 -3.33 2.33 28.66
CA GLY A 202 -4.37 3.35 28.56
C GLY A 202 -5.27 3.14 27.33
N ALA A 203 -5.28 4.13 26.42
CA ALA A 203 -6.03 4.08 25.17
C ALA A 203 -5.37 3.25 24.05
N ARG A 204 -4.07 2.95 24.15
CA ARG A 204 -3.31 2.25 23.11
C ARG A 204 -3.35 0.74 23.34
N VAL A 205 -3.64 -0.01 22.27
CA VAL A 205 -3.58 -1.48 22.26
C VAL A 205 -2.48 -1.91 21.31
N THR A 206 -1.47 -2.61 21.83
CA THR A 206 -0.41 -3.22 21.03
C THR A 206 -0.71 -4.71 20.87
N LYS A 207 -0.64 -5.19 19.64
CA LYS A 207 -0.85 -6.59 19.28
C LYS A 207 0.42 -7.14 18.65
N ILE A 208 0.91 -8.26 19.15
CA ILE A 208 2.03 -8.98 18.57
C ILE A 208 1.46 -10.21 17.89
N HIS A 209 1.80 -10.37 16.61
CA HIS A 209 1.41 -11.51 15.80
C HIS A 209 2.67 -12.32 15.46
N ASP A 210 2.49 -13.62 15.24
CA ASP A 210 3.53 -14.50 14.74
C ASP A 210 3.93 -14.16 13.30
N ALA A 211 4.95 -14.88 12.82
CA ALA A 211 5.33 -14.85 11.44
C ALA A 211 4.19 -15.42 10.58
N PRO A 212 3.80 -14.73 9.49
CA PRO A 212 2.82 -15.27 8.56
C PRO A 212 3.34 -16.55 7.92
N ALA A 213 2.52 -17.60 7.95
CA ALA A 213 2.83 -18.86 7.28
C ALA A 213 1.56 -19.44 6.66
N THR A 214 1.73 -20.13 5.54
CA THR A 214 0.72 -21.08 5.05
C THR A 214 0.81 -22.35 5.90
N PRO A 215 -0.32 -22.91 6.35
CA PRO A 215 -0.31 -24.19 7.05
C PRO A 215 0.28 -25.34 6.21
N HIS A 216 0.26 -25.23 4.87
CA HIS A 216 0.93 -26.16 3.97
C HIS A 216 2.48 -26.09 4.04
N GLY A 217 3.07 -24.89 4.10
CA GLY A 217 4.54 -24.71 4.17
C GLY A 217 5.13 -24.96 5.56
N ALA A 218 4.32 -24.83 6.61
CA ALA A 218 4.70 -25.18 7.98
C ALA A 218 4.51 -26.69 8.22
N ARG A 219 5.59 -27.50 8.16
CA ARG A 219 5.56 -28.92 8.59
C ARG A 219 4.98 -29.06 10.02
N PRO A 220 4.22 -30.13 10.29
CA PRO A 220 2.79 -30.03 10.57
C PRO A 220 2.47 -29.97 12.06
N GLN A 221 1.51 -29.13 12.43
CA GLN A 221 0.49 -29.55 13.39
C GLN A 221 -0.84 -29.41 12.66
N MET A 222 -1.30 -30.54 12.14
CA MET A 222 -2.68 -30.76 11.74
C MET A 222 -3.54 -30.68 13.02
N LEU A 223 -3.67 -29.47 13.56
CA LEU A 223 -4.56 -29.19 14.68
C LEU A 223 -5.95 -29.08 14.08
N ILE A 224 -6.61 -30.24 14.03
CA ILE A 224 -8.04 -30.47 14.12
C ILE A 224 -8.79 -29.17 14.48
N LEU A 225 -9.26 -28.44 13.46
CA LEU A 225 -10.33 -27.45 13.60
C LEU A 225 -11.65 -28.03 13.11
N THR A 226 -11.84 -29.36 13.23
CA THR A 226 -13.17 -29.95 13.20
C THR A 226 -13.83 -29.73 14.56
N GLY A 227 -14.26 -28.49 14.79
CA GLY A 227 -15.36 -28.25 15.72
C GLY A 227 -16.65 -28.76 15.09
N ARG A 228 -16.84 -30.09 15.05
CA ARG A 228 -18.18 -30.67 14.93
C ARG A 228 -18.95 -30.19 16.15
N ARG A 229 -19.85 -29.21 15.98
CA ARG A 229 -20.99 -29.13 16.89
C ARG A 229 -21.80 -30.40 16.65
N GLN A 230 -21.85 -31.29 17.63
CA GLN A 230 -22.92 -32.27 17.69
C GLN A 230 -24.25 -31.48 17.70
N PRO A 231 -25.23 -31.84 16.85
CA PRO A 231 -26.58 -31.36 17.06
C PRO A 231 -27.08 -31.90 18.40
N ALA A 232 -27.71 -31.02 19.19
CA ALA A 232 -28.58 -31.43 20.28
C ALA A 232 -29.87 -32.02 19.70
#